data_AF-A0A439KL30-F1
#
_entry.id   AF-A0A439KL30-F1
#
_cell.length_a   1.000
_cell.length_b   1.000
_cell.length_c   1.000
_cell.angle_alpha   90.00
_cell.angle_beta   90.00
_cell.angle_gamma   90.00
#
_symmetry.space_group_name_H-M   'P 1'
#
loop_
_entity.id
_entity.type
_entity.pdbx_description
1 polymer ?
#
loop_
_entity_poly.entity_id
_entity_poly.type
_entity_poly.pdbx_seq_one_letter_code
_entity_poly.pdbx_strand_id
1 'polypeptide(L)'
;TAPLVGHLAAWNYFQSIDTPENAKFIADWHKFIKNDKRTTNDPMEAHYVGFNMWVKAVEKAGTTDPDKVIDAVIGVSVPNLTGGYSTMMPNHHITKPVLIGEIQADGQ
;
A
#
# COMPACT_ATOMS: atom_id res chain seq x y z
N THR A 1 -6.30 23.58 4.73
CA THR A 1 -5.56 23.23 3.50
C THR A 1 -5.08 24.45 2.74
N ALA A 2 -5.73 25.62 2.81
CA ALA A 2 -5.38 26.81 1.99
C ALA A 2 -3.87 27.15 1.85
N PRO A 3 -3.01 27.12 2.89
CA PRO A 3 -1.58 27.40 2.72
C PRO A 3 -0.76 26.32 2.00
N LEU A 4 -1.34 25.14 1.78
CA LEU A 4 -0.69 23.98 1.17
C LEU A 4 -1.15 23.75 -0.27
N VAL A 5 -2.23 24.40 -0.72
CA VAL A 5 -2.78 24.21 -2.06
C VAL A 5 -1.71 24.57 -3.10
N GLY A 6 -1.51 23.69 -4.09
CA GLY A 6 -0.48 23.85 -5.12
C GLY A 6 0.91 23.32 -4.71
N HIS A 7 1.13 22.92 -3.45
CA HIS A 7 2.37 22.24 -3.08
C HIS A 7 2.44 20.85 -3.71
N LEU A 8 3.64 20.46 -4.13
CA LEU A 8 3.89 19.14 -4.69
C LEU A 8 4.34 18.15 -3.61
N ALA A 9 3.83 16.93 -3.68
CA ALA A 9 4.25 15.80 -2.87
C ALA A 9 4.70 14.65 -3.77
N ALA A 10 5.78 13.96 -3.39
CA ALA A 10 6.33 12.82 -4.14
C ALA A 10 6.31 11.55 -3.27
N TRP A 11 5.31 10.70 -3.45
CA TRP A 11 5.01 9.55 -2.59
C TRP A 11 4.73 8.30 -3.43
N ASN A 12 4.76 7.11 -2.82
CA ASN A 12 4.44 5.86 -3.53
C ASN A 12 2.94 5.53 -3.53
N TYR A 13 2.12 6.27 -2.77
CA TYR A 13 0.68 6.12 -2.68
C TYR A 13 0.01 7.45 -2.29
N PHE A 14 -1.16 7.71 -2.87
CA PHE A 14 -2.12 8.73 -2.46
C PHE A 14 -3.50 8.09 -2.32
N GLN A 15 -4.27 8.51 -1.31
CA GLN A 15 -5.64 8.01 -1.13
C GLN A 15 -6.53 8.27 -2.35
N SER A 16 -6.27 9.35 -3.10
CA SER A 16 -7.01 9.79 -4.27
C SER A 16 -6.77 8.96 -5.55
N ILE A 17 -5.91 7.93 -5.50
CA ILE A 17 -5.65 7.08 -6.67
C ILE A 17 -6.91 6.31 -7.06
N ASP A 18 -7.31 6.44 -8.33
CA ASP A 18 -8.53 5.84 -8.88
C ASP A 18 -8.28 4.42 -9.40
N THR A 19 -8.30 3.45 -8.48
CA THR A 19 -8.25 2.02 -8.80
C THR A 19 -9.31 1.24 -8.02
N PRO A 20 -9.84 0.13 -8.58
CA PRO A 20 -10.81 -0.72 -7.87
C PRO A 20 -10.26 -1.26 -6.54
N GLU A 21 -8.98 -1.62 -6.49
CA GLU A 21 -8.31 -2.13 -5.29
C GLU A 21 -8.27 -1.08 -4.19
N ASN A 22 -7.93 0.18 -4.53
CA ASN A 22 -7.89 1.28 -3.58
C ASN A 22 -9.29 1.64 -3.07
N ALA A 23 -10.26 1.75 -3.97
CA ALA A 23 -11.64 2.05 -3.62
C ALA A 23 -12.19 1.01 -2.63
N LYS A 24 -11.91 -0.28 -2.87
CA LYS A 24 -12.26 -1.36 -1.95
C LYS A 24 -11.57 -1.21 -0.59
N PHE A 25 -10.26 -0.96 -0.58
CA PHE A 25 -9.50 -0.79 0.65
C PHE A 25 -10.00 0.38 1.49
N ILE A 26 -10.29 1.54 0.88
CA ILE A 26 -10.84 2.71 1.56
C ILE A 26 -12.21 2.40 2.16
N ALA A 27 -13.09 1.71 1.42
CA ALA A 27 -14.40 1.31 1.93
C ALA A 27 -14.30 0.34 3.14
N ASP A 28 -13.40 -0.64 3.06
CA ASP A 28 -13.14 -1.57 4.17
C ASP A 28 -12.54 -0.84 5.40
N TRP A 29 -11.62 0.10 5.16
CA TRP A 29 -11.05 0.96 6.21
C TRP A 29 -12.12 1.80 6.90
N HIS A 30 -12.95 2.52 6.14
CA HIS A 30 -14.04 3.34 6.67
C HIS A 30 -15.05 2.53 7.47
N LYS A 31 -15.37 1.31 7.02
CA LYS A 31 -16.22 0.38 7.74
C LYS A 31 -15.59 -0.07 9.06
N PHE A 32 -14.30 -0.42 9.06
CA PHE A 32 -13.58 -0.85 10.26
C PHE A 32 -13.48 0.26 11.30
N ILE A 33 -13.06 1.46 10.88
CA ILE A 33 -12.85 2.61 11.76
C ILE A 33 -14.16 3.32 12.13
N LYS A 34 -15.26 3.00 11.44
CA LYS A 34 -16.60 3.59 11.61
C LYS A 34 -16.60 5.11 11.41
N ASN A 35 -15.85 5.58 10.41
CA ASN A 35 -15.74 6.99 10.07
C ASN A 35 -15.35 7.14 8.58
N ASP A 36 -16.29 7.64 7.79
CA ASP A 36 -16.16 7.89 6.34
C ASP A 36 -15.22 9.07 6.00
N LYS A 37 -14.92 9.93 6.98
CA LYS A 37 -13.98 11.04 6.83
C LYS A 37 -12.55 10.68 7.20
N ARG A 38 -12.30 9.44 7.67
CA ARG A 38 -10.96 9.06 8.11
C ARG A 38 -10.08 8.79 6.89
N THR A 39 -8.98 9.54 6.78
CA THR A 39 -8.00 9.34 5.71
C THR A 39 -7.20 8.05 5.90
N THR A 40 -6.66 7.55 4.81
CA THR A 40 -5.58 6.56 4.77
C THR A 40 -4.32 7.19 4.15
N ASN A 41 -3.16 6.58 4.29
CA ASN A 41 -1.87 7.14 3.87
C ASN A 41 -0.90 6.07 3.37
N ASP A 42 0.25 6.50 2.83
CA ASP A 42 1.26 5.60 2.27
C ASP A 42 1.83 4.57 3.27
N PRO A 43 2.15 4.91 4.54
CA PRO A 43 2.55 3.90 5.52
C PRO A 43 1.51 2.80 5.76
N MET A 44 0.21 3.15 5.75
CA MET A 44 -0.87 2.17 5.86
C MET A 44 -0.93 1.26 4.64
N GLU A 45 -0.78 1.81 3.43
CA GLU A 45 -0.70 1.02 2.19
C GLU A 45 0.53 0.11 2.18
N ALA A 46 1.71 0.62 2.58
CA ALA A 46 2.94 -0.15 2.64
C ALA A 46 2.80 -1.34 3.60
N HIS A 47 2.13 -1.14 4.73
CA HIS A 47 1.81 -2.21 5.66
C HIS A 47 0.82 -3.23 5.06
N TYR A 48 -0.22 -2.76 4.37
CA TYR A 48 -1.18 -3.63 3.67
C TYR A 48 -0.47 -4.54 2.66
N VAL A 49 0.40 -3.96 1.81
CA VAL A 49 1.18 -4.73 0.82
C VAL A 49 2.12 -5.72 1.51
N GLY A 50 2.92 -5.24 2.48
CA GLY A 50 3.91 -6.05 3.18
C GLY A 50 3.27 -7.22 3.95
N PHE A 51 2.13 -7.00 4.60
CA PHE A 51 1.43 -8.05 5.33
C PHE A 51 0.84 -9.11 4.38
N ASN A 52 0.24 -8.70 3.25
CA ASN A 52 -0.24 -9.65 2.25
C ASN A 52 0.91 -10.48 1.63
N MET A 53 2.09 -9.87 1.41
CA MET A 53 3.28 -10.62 0.99
C MET A 53 3.71 -11.63 2.05
N TRP A 54 3.75 -11.22 3.32
CA TRP A 54 4.10 -12.10 4.43
C TRP A 54 3.14 -13.29 4.55
N VAL A 55 1.82 -13.06 4.43
CA VAL A 55 0.82 -14.15 4.42
C VAL A 55 1.11 -15.15 3.30
N LYS A 56 1.32 -14.69 2.07
CA LYS A 56 1.67 -15.58 0.94
C LYS A 56 3.00 -16.31 1.16
N ALA A 57 3.98 -15.67 1.79
CA ALA A 57 5.26 -16.29 2.10
C ALA A 57 5.12 -17.38 3.18
N VAL A 58 4.31 -17.14 4.21
CA VAL A 58 3.95 -18.15 5.24
C VAL A 58 3.24 -19.33 4.62
N GLU A 59 2.25 -19.09 3.73
CA GLU A 59 1.55 -20.15 3.00
C GLU A 59 2.50 -20.97 2.13
N LYS A 60 3.42 -20.29 1.41
CA LYS A 60 4.44 -20.93 0.57
C LYS A 60 5.47 -21.73 1.39
N ALA A 61 5.87 -21.23 2.56
CA ALA A 61 6.81 -21.89 3.45
C ALA A 61 6.16 -23.02 4.28
N GLY A 62 4.83 -23.00 4.43
CA GLY A 62 4.08 -23.89 5.30
C GLY A 62 4.36 -23.68 6.79
N THR A 63 4.87 -22.51 7.18
CA THR A 63 5.31 -22.20 8.54
C THR A 63 5.45 -20.69 8.77
N THR A 64 5.42 -20.28 10.03
CA THR A 64 5.70 -18.91 10.48
C THR A 64 7.13 -18.73 11.01
N ASP A 65 7.99 -19.73 10.83
CA ASP A 65 9.41 -19.63 11.16
C ASP A 65 10.09 -18.49 10.36
N PRO A 66 10.74 -17.51 11.03
CA PRO A 66 11.23 -16.31 10.35
C PRO A 66 12.20 -16.59 9.22
N ASP A 67 13.18 -17.46 9.42
CA ASP A 67 14.22 -17.72 8.41
C ASP A 67 13.62 -18.37 7.17
N LYS A 68 12.70 -19.34 7.36
CA LYS A 68 11.99 -19.97 6.24
C LYS A 68 11.07 -19.00 5.50
N VAL A 69 10.42 -18.08 6.21
CA VAL A 69 9.57 -17.05 5.59
C VAL A 69 10.41 -16.04 4.81
N ILE A 70 11.57 -15.64 5.34
CA ILE A 70 12.54 -14.76 4.66
C ILE A 70 13.00 -15.38 3.34
N ASP A 71 13.34 -16.67 3.33
CA ASP A 71 13.71 -17.35 2.10
C ASP A 71 12.53 -17.45 1.12
N ALA A 72 11.32 -17.70 1.64
CA ALA A 72 10.13 -17.89 0.82
C ALA A 72 9.58 -16.59 0.21
N VAL A 73 9.79 -15.43 0.86
CA VAL A 73 9.18 -14.15 0.46
C VAL A 73 9.80 -13.57 -0.81
N ILE A 74 11.04 -13.90 -1.15
CA ILE A 74 11.67 -13.44 -2.40
C ILE A 74 10.85 -13.90 -3.63
N GLY A 75 10.53 -12.96 -4.51
CA GLY A 75 9.69 -13.16 -5.69
C GLY A 75 8.19 -13.22 -5.42
N VAL A 76 7.74 -13.14 -4.16
CA VAL A 76 6.30 -13.03 -3.84
C VAL A 76 5.75 -11.73 -4.42
N SER A 77 4.61 -11.84 -5.10
CA SER A 77 3.91 -10.73 -5.73
C SER A 77 2.47 -10.63 -5.25
N VAL A 78 2.02 -9.41 -4.94
CA VAL A 78 0.66 -9.09 -4.48
C VAL A 78 0.14 -7.87 -5.22
N PRO A 79 -1.19 -7.74 -5.42
CA PRO A 79 -1.76 -6.50 -5.92
C PRO A 79 -1.36 -5.32 -5.01
N ASN A 80 -1.05 -4.18 -5.61
CA ASN A 80 -0.86 -2.93 -4.87
C ASN A 80 -2.14 -2.08 -4.94
N LEU A 81 -2.25 -1.03 -4.11
CA LEU A 81 -3.43 -0.14 -4.14
C LEU A 81 -3.30 0.96 -5.20
N THR A 82 -2.23 0.98 -5.97
CA THR A 82 -1.96 1.99 -7.02
C THR A 82 -2.23 1.47 -8.44
N GLY A 83 -2.73 0.24 -8.56
CA GLY A 83 -2.82 -0.48 -9.82
C GLY A 83 -1.59 -1.35 -10.09
N GLY A 84 -1.84 -2.59 -10.53
CA GLY A 84 -0.79 -3.57 -10.79
C GLY A 84 -0.31 -4.29 -9.54
N TYR A 85 0.97 -4.66 -9.53
CA TYR A 85 1.54 -5.56 -8.54
C TYR A 85 2.81 -5.00 -7.89
N SER A 86 2.98 -5.32 -6.62
CA SER A 86 4.24 -5.15 -5.89
C SER A 86 4.89 -6.52 -5.72
N THR A 87 6.19 -6.59 -5.96
CA THR A 87 6.98 -7.83 -5.88
C THR A 87 8.17 -7.64 -4.95
N MET A 88 8.41 -8.61 -4.08
CA MET A 88 9.60 -8.68 -3.24
C MET A 88 10.83 -9.05 -4.08
N MET A 89 11.82 -8.17 -4.12
CA MET A 89 13.06 -8.34 -4.86
C MET A 89 14.15 -9.00 -4.00
N PRO A 90 15.19 -9.61 -4.61
CA PRO A 90 16.27 -10.28 -3.87
C PRO A 90 17.05 -9.39 -2.89
N ASN A 91 16.96 -8.07 -3.01
CA ASN A 91 17.55 -7.09 -2.09
C ASN A 91 16.58 -6.67 -0.96
N HIS A 92 15.48 -7.40 -0.77
CA HIS A 92 14.44 -7.16 0.24
C HIS A 92 13.71 -5.81 0.09
N HIS A 93 13.79 -5.19 -1.09
CA HIS A 93 12.94 -4.07 -1.45
C HIS A 93 11.75 -4.57 -2.28
N ILE A 94 10.64 -3.85 -2.22
CA ILE A 94 9.47 -4.13 -3.04
C ILE A 94 9.39 -3.17 -4.23
N THR A 95 8.79 -3.61 -5.33
CA THR A 95 8.47 -2.71 -6.45
C THR A 95 7.26 -1.84 -6.10
N LYS A 96 7.39 -0.52 -6.24
CA LYS A 96 6.28 0.45 -6.14
C LYS A 96 6.47 1.56 -7.19
N PRO A 97 5.38 2.15 -7.72
CA PRO A 97 5.49 3.37 -8.50
C PRO A 97 5.89 4.55 -7.60
N VAL A 98 6.49 5.59 -8.18
CA VAL A 98 6.64 6.90 -7.55
C VAL A 98 5.64 7.84 -8.22
N LEU A 99 4.86 8.55 -7.43
CA LEU A 99 3.82 9.45 -7.88
C LEU A 99 4.14 10.86 -7.41
N ILE A 100 3.88 11.85 -8.27
CA ILE A 100 3.94 13.26 -7.93
C ILE A 100 2.51 13.79 -7.96
N GLY A 101 2.03 14.28 -6.82
CA GLY A 101 0.71 14.87 -6.66
C GLY A 101 0.79 16.34 -6.28
N GLU A 102 -0.24 17.11 -6.62
CA GLU A 102 -0.42 18.50 -6.23
C GLU A 102 -1.60 18.60 -5.25
N ILE A 103 -1.38 19.22 -4.09
CA ILE A 103 -2.42 19.35 -3.06
C ILE A 103 -3.55 20.25 -3.54
N GLN A 104 -4.77 19.72 -3.52
CA GLN A 104 -6.01 20.39 -3.91
C GLN A 104 -6.72 21.03 -2.71
N ALA A 105 -7.74 21.85 -2.98
CA ALA A 105 -8.46 22.60 -1.96
C ALA A 105 -9.21 21.68 -0.95
N ASP A 106 -9.65 20.51 -1.40
CA ASP A 106 -10.32 19.47 -0.60
C ASP A 106 -9.34 18.65 0.26
N GLY A 107 -8.03 18.89 0.13
CA GLY A 107 -6.98 18.21 0.89
C GLY A 107 -6.57 16.86 0.33
N GLN A 108 -6.98 16.51 -0.90
CA GLN A 108 -6.38 15.42 -1.68
C GLN A 108 -5.22 15.89 -2.54
#